data_AF-A0A2C9LAE3-F1
#
_entry.id   AF-A0A2C9LAE3-F1
#
_cell.length_a   1.000
_cell.length_b   1.000
_cell.length_c   1.000
_cell.angle_alpha   90.00
_cell.angle_beta   90.00
_cell.angle_gamma   90.00
#
_symmetry.space_group_name_H-M   'P 1'
#
loop_
_entity.id
_entity.type
_entity.pdbx_description
1 polymer ?
#
loop_
_entity_poly.entity_id
_entity_poly.type
_entity_poly.pdbx_seq_one_letter_code
_entity_poly.pdbx_strand_id
1 'polypeptide(L)'
;MDHAVLSIHMGLSMVTAISTVRQSTGKDVNMRVGVHTGACLGGVLGQRQWQFDILGKEVTMANKMESGGLPGRVHISEATKQCLNGEFELEDGHGGDREEELKLKNITSYLVKSVIKPYPEGTLDKVTQSSPTKMISNGNKKNQVTDKKESSVEEDTTDSGHTISKEEEYRKELSLRLQHELLAKEKDSVLSGTLQPLTLTFKEKQLETRYHQRSDSYNGLPLMALSVALVVILGAKLCILP
;
A
#
# COMPACT_ATOMS: atom_id res chain seq x y z
N MET A 1 22.64 -6.22 5.29
CA MET A 1 22.16 -6.22 3.89
C MET A 1 21.62 -4.83 3.63
N ASP A 2 22.28 -4.05 2.79
CA ASP A 2 22.05 -2.60 2.70
C ASP A 2 20.91 -2.31 1.72
N HIS A 3 19.68 -2.45 2.21
CA HIS A 3 18.46 -2.21 1.45
C HIS A 3 18.41 -0.79 0.82
N ALA A 4 18.94 0.22 1.52
CA ALA A 4 18.99 1.60 1.04
C ALA A 4 19.90 1.77 -0.20
N VAL A 5 21.10 1.20 -0.15
CA VAL A 5 22.08 1.25 -1.25
C VAL A 5 21.51 0.59 -2.50
N LEU A 6 20.95 -0.62 -2.36
CA LEU A 6 20.32 -1.34 -3.46
C LEU A 6 19.13 -0.58 -4.07
N SER A 7 18.29 0.03 -3.22
CA SER A 7 17.14 0.83 -3.67
C SER A 7 17.56 2.05 -4.49
N ILE A 8 18.66 2.71 -4.10
CA ILE A 8 19.19 3.85 -4.86
C ILE A 8 19.76 3.40 -6.21
N HIS A 9 20.54 2.31 -6.24
CA HIS A 9 21.06 1.77 -7.51
C HIS A 9 19.95 1.35 -8.46
N MET A 10 18.88 0.75 -7.95
CA MET A 10 17.67 0.46 -8.72
C MET A 10 17.09 1.75 -9.33
N GLY A 11 16.93 2.80 -8.53
CA GLY A 11 16.44 4.11 -8.99
C GLY A 11 17.31 4.73 -10.10
N LEU A 12 18.63 4.71 -9.94
CA LEU A 12 19.57 5.20 -10.96
C LEU A 12 19.48 4.40 -12.26
N SER A 13 19.29 3.08 -12.16
CA SER A 13 19.11 2.21 -13.31
C SER A 13 17.80 2.51 -14.06
N MET A 14 16.71 2.78 -13.33
CA MET A 14 15.43 3.20 -13.93
C MET A 14 15.55 4.54 -14.67
N VAL A 15 16.23 5.53 -14.09
CA VAL A 15 16.50 6.82 -14.74
C VAL A 15 17.34 6.63 -16.02
N THR A 16 18.33 5.74 -15.98
CA THR A 16 19.14 5.43 -17.17
C THR A 16 18.30 4.73 -18.24
N ALA A 17 17.45 3.78 -17.85
CA ALA A 17 16.57 3.07 -18.78
C ALA A 17 15.57 4.01 -19.47
N ILE A 18 14.97 4.96 -18.73
CA ILE A 18 14.03 5.92 -19.35
C ILE A 18 14.76 6.87 -20.31
N SER A 19 16.02 7.23 -20.05
CA SER A 19 16.84 8.01 -20.98
C SER A 19 17.02 7.28 -22.32
N THR A 20 17.29 5.97 -22.29
CA THR A 20 17.38 5.13 -23.50
C THR A 20 16.05 5.07 -24.26
N VAL A 21 14.93 4.95 -23.55
CA VAL A 21 13.58 4.94 -24.17
C VAL A 21 13.23 6.30 -24.79
N ARG A 22 13.62 7.40 -24.14
CA ARG A 22 13.47 8.76 -24.67
C ARG A 22 14.24 8.91 -25.98
N GLN A 23 15.46 8.39 -26.06
CA GLN A 23 16.26 8.42 -27.29
C GLN A 23 15.65 7.58 -28.41
N SER A 24 15.12 6.40 -28.11
CA SER A 24 14.54 5.51 -29.13
C SER A 24 13.17 5.95 -29.63
N THR A 25 12.34 6.55 -28.76
CA THR A 25 10.96 6.95 -29.09
C THR A 25 10.88 8.40 -29.56
N GLY A 26 11.92 9.22 -29.29
CA GLY A 26 11.92 10.65 -29.61
C GLY A 26 10.94 11.48 -28.77
N LYS A 27 10.43 10.93 -27.66
CA LYS A 27 9.50 11.60 -26.74
C LYS A 27 10.22 12.12 -25.52
N ASP A 28 9.88 13.32 -25.08
CA ASP A 28 10.43 13.93 -23.85
C ASP A 28 9.73 13.36 -22.61
N VAL A 29 10.08 12.12 -22.26
CA VAL A 29 9.61 11.43 -21.06
C VAL A 29 10.76 11.36 -20.06
N ASN A 30 10.45 11.65 -18.80
CA ASN A 30 11.40 11.53 -17.69
C ASN A 30 10.71 10.91 -16.48
N MET A 31 11.50 10.40 -15.54
CA MET A 31 11.02 9.72 -14.33
C MET A 31 11.54 10.43 -13.10
N ARG A 32 10.69 10.61 -12.09
CA ARG A 32 11.11 10.97 -10.74
C ARG A 32 11.19 9.70 -9.91
N VAL A 33 12.16 9.65 -9.01
CA VAL A 33 12.34 8.52 -8.08
C VAL A 33 12.47 9.08 -6.67
N GLY A 34 11.64 8.60 -5.75
CA GLY A 34 11.69 8.91 -4.33
C GLY A 34 12.05 7.68 -3.51
N VAL A 35 12.98 7.81 -2.55
CA VAL A 35 13.37 6.72 -1.64
C VAL A 35 13.27 7.20 -0.19
N HIS A 36 12.64 6.38 0.63
CA HIS A 36 12.53 6.59 2.05
C HIS A 36 12.72 5.27 2.79
N THR A 37 13.34 5.34 3.98
CA THR A 37 13.60 4.19 4.83
C THR A 37 12.77 4.31 6.09
N GLY A 38 11.98 3.28 6.38
CA GLY A 38 11.15 3.22 7.57
C GLY A 38 10.38 1.90 7.66
N ALA A 39 9.71 1.68 8.78
CA ALA A 39 8.87 0.50 8.98
C ALA A 39 7.61 0.56 8.10
N CYS A 40 7.26 -0.57 7.48
CA CYS A 40 6.05 -0.69 6.69
C CYS A 40 5.34 -2.00 6.98
N LEU A 41 4.06 -2.07 6.61
CA LEU A 41 3.25 -3.27 6.70
C LEU A 41 3.00 -3.80 5.28
N GLY A 42 3.49 -4.99 4.99
CA GLY A 42 3.16 -5.72 3.77
C GLY A 42 2.08 -6.78 4.02
N GLY A 43 1.18 -6.95 3.06
CA GLY A 43 0.14 -7.99 3.13
C GLY A 43 -0.54 -8.24 1.80
N VAL A 44 -1.38 -9.27 1.73
CA VAL A 44 -2.23 -9.54 0.57
C VAL A 44 -3.65 -9.10 0.90
N LEU A 45 -4.24 -8.28 0.03
CA LEU A 45 -5.61 -7.82 0.16
C LEU A 45 -6.50 -8.46 -0.91
N GLY A 46 -7.75 -8.75 -0.53
CA GLY A 46 -8.79 -9.24 -1.42
C GLY A 46 -9.05 -10.75 -1.32
N GLN A 47 -10.26 -11.17 -1.63
CA GLN A 47 -10.66 -12.59 -1.59
C GLN A 47 -10.69 -13.24 -2.97
N ARG A 48 -10.98 -12.47 -4.02
CA ARG A 48 -11.06 -12.97 -5.41
C ARG A 48 -9.83 -12.64 -6.26
N GLN A 49 -9.19 -11.50 -6.02
CA GLN A 49 -7.96 -11.10 -6.67
C GLN A 49 -6.99 -10.68 -5.58
N TRP A 50 -5.99 -11.52 -5.36
CA TRP A 50 -4.99 -11.34 -4.31
C TRP A 50 -3.89 -10.44 -4.86
N GLN A 51 -3.77 -9.23 -4.33
CA GLN A 51 -2.69 -8.30 -4.66
C GLN A 51 -1.87 -8.06 -3.40
N PHE A 52 -0.56 -8.23 -3.50
CA PHE A 52 0.36 -7.85 -2.44
C PHE A 52 0.51 -6.33 -2.46
N ASP A 53 0.32 -5.72 -1.30
CA ASP A 53 0.42 -4.28 -1.12
C ASP A 53 1.20 -3.95 0.16
N ILE A 54 1.80 -2.76 0.17
CA ILE A 54 2.56 -2.24 1.30
C ILE A 54 1.89 -0.95 1.77
N LEU A 55 1.52 -0.91 3.05
CA LEU A 55 0.82 0.20 3.68
C LEU A 55 1.63 0.74 4.86
N GLY A 56 1.47 2.04 5.14
CA GLY A 56 2.09 2.67 6.30
C GLY A 56 2.40 4.15 6.07
N LYS A 57 2.65 4.87 7.15
CA LYS A 57 3.05 6.29 7.09
C LYS A 57 4.35 6.50 6.33
N GLU A 58 5.29 5.57 6.49
CA GLU A 58 6.58 5.59 5.79
C GLU A 58 6.40 5.36 4.28
N VAL A 59 5.39 4.57 3.87
CA VAL A 59 5.05 4.41 2.44
C VAL A 59 4.49 5.70 1.88
N THR A 60 3.60 6.38 2.61
CA THR A 60 3.12 7.72 2.23
C THR A 60 4.28 8.70 2.14
N MET A 61 5.24 8.64 3.06
CA MET A 61 6.43 9.48 3.02
C MET A 61 7.29 9.20 1.78
N ALA A 62 7.49 7.94 1.39
CA ALA A 62 8.18 7.58 0.15
C ALA A 62 7.48 8.15 -1.10
N ASN A 63 6.15 8.07 -1.14
CA ASN A 63 5.35 8.69 -2.20
C ASN A 63 5.57 10.21 -2.24
N LYS A 64 5.59 10.87 -1.07
CA LYS A 64 5.88 12.30 -0.96
C LYS A 64 7.32 12.66 -1.36
N MET A 65 8.29 11.78 -1.11
CA MET A 65 9.65 11.92 -1.65
C MET A 65 9.66 11.88 -3.19
N GLU A 66 8.87 11.02 -3.83
CA GLU A 66 8.79 10.99 -5.30
C GLU A 66 8.12 12.25 -5.85
N SER A 67 6.98 12.64 -5.27
CA SER A 67 6.22 13.84 -5.64
C SER A 67 7.07 15.11 -5.56
N GLY A 68 7.81 15.29 -4.45
CA GLY A 68 8.76 16.38 -4.24
C GLY A 68 10.11 16.22 -4.95
N GLY A 69 10.30 15.14 -5.72
CA GLY A 69 11.54 14.84 -6.44
C GLY A 69 11.75 15.68 -7.70
N LEU A 70 12.95 15.62 -8.26
CA LEU A 70 13.27 16.25 -9.56
C LEU A 70 13.29 15.20 -10.69
N PRO A 71 12.81 15.55 -11.90
CA PRO A 71 12.81 14.61 -13.02
C PRO A 71 14.23 14.21 -13.41
N GLY A 72 14.45 12.92 -13.60
CA GLY A 72 15.76 12.33 -13.92
C GLY A 72 16.70 12.22 -12.73
N ARG A 73 16.20 12.41 -11.50
CA ARG A 73 17.01 12.36 -10.28
C ARG A 73 16.37 11.42 -9.25
N VAL A 74 17.23 10.87 -8.39
CA VAL A 74 16.81 10.08 -7.23
C VAL A 74 16.82 10.99 -6.02
N HIS A 75 15.64 11.17 -5.42
CA HIS A 75 15.38 12.00 -4.25
C HIS A 75 15.24 11.11 -3.02
N ILE A 76 15.95 11.43 -1.96
CA ILE A 76 16.02 10.60 -0.75
C ILE A 76 15.76 11.42 0.50
N SER A 77 15.21 10.74 1.50
CA SER A 77 15.02 11.30 2.84
C SER A 77 16.30 11.27 3.71
N GLU A 78 16.33 12.05 4.78
CA GLU A 78 17.35 11.95 5.84
C GLU A 78 17.48 10.54 6.41
N ALA A 79 16.35 9.87 6.67
CA ALA A 79 16.35 8.50 7.19
C ALA A 79 17.10 7.54 6.25
N THR A 80 16.92 7.70 4.94
CA THR A 80 17.66 6.91 3.95
C THR A 80 19.13 7.26 3.94
N LYS A 81 19.49 8.56 4.01
CA LYS A 81 20.90 9.02 4.05
C LYS A 81 21.68 8.37 5.19
N GLN A 82 21.07 8.21 6.36
CA GLN A 82 21.70 7.55 7.52
C GLN A 82 22.06 6.08 7.23
N CYS A 83 21.36 5.43 6.30
CA CYS A 83 21.62 4.04 5.89
C CYS A 83 22.57 3.90 4.69
N LEU A 84 23.16 4.98 4.17
CA LEU A 84 24.00 4.94 2.95
C LEU A 84 25.49 4.78 3.22
N ASN A 85 25.95 4.81 4.47
CA ASN A 85 27.36 4.59 4.85
C ASN A 85 28.39 5.41 4.02
N GLY A 86 27.98 6.57 3.48
CA GLY A 86 28.82 7.43 2.64
C GLY A 86 29.15 6.89 1.23
N GLU A 87 28.37 5.98 0.68
CA GLU A 87 28.64 5.37 -0.64
C GLU A 87 28.20 6.21 -1.85
N PHE A 88 27.49 7.30 -1.59
CA PHE A 88 26.96 8.21 -2.61
C PHE A 88 27.30 9.66 -2.24
N GLU A 89 27.58 10.46 -3.26
CA GLU A 89 27.66 11.91 -3.12
C GLU A 89 26.25 12.48 -3.19
N LEU A 90 25.88 13.28 -2.19
CA LEU A 90 24.55 13.85 -2.03
C LEU A 90 24.60 15.37 -2.13
N GLU A 91 23.55 15.96 -2.69
CA GLU A 91 23.30 17.40 -2.69
C GLU A 91 21.97 17.71 -1.97
N ASP A 92 21.80 18.95 -1.51
CA ASP A 92 20.58 19.36 -0.83
C ASP A 92 19.37 19.34 -1.76
N GLY A 93 18.36 18.55 -1.41
CA GLY A 93 17.20 18.29 -2.26
C GLY A 93 16.17 19.41 -2.23
N HIS A 94 16.07 20.15 -1.11
CA HIS A 94 15.05 21.18 -0.89
C HIS A 94 13.61 20.69 -1.17
N GLY A 95 13.31 19.43 -0.82
CA GLY A 95 12.01 18.81 -1.09
C GLY A 95 10.82 19.52 -0.45
N GLY A 96 11.02 20.20 0.69
CA GLY A 96 9.98 20.98 1.37
C GLY A 96 9.47 22.19 0.58
N ASP A 97 10.24 22.69 -0.39
CA ASP A 97 9.77 23.78 -1.26
C ASP A 97 8.80 23.29 -2.34
N ARG A 98 8.84 21.99 -2.65
CA ARG A 98 8.03 21.35 -3.71
C ARG A 98 6.87 20.54 -3.16
N GLU A 99 6.99 20.00 -1.94
CA GLU A 99 5.94 19.20 -1.30
C GLU A 99 5.67 19.69 0.13
N GLU A 100 4.44 20.16 0.37
CA GLU A 100 4.02 20.77 1.64
C GLU A 100 4.09 19.79 2.81
N GLU A 101 3.79 18.51 2.59
CA GLU A 101 3.85 17.51 3.66
C GLU A 101 5.27 17.31 4.21
N LEU A 102 6.29 17.47 3.35
CA LEU A 102 7.70 17.39 3.75
C LEU A 102 8.08 18.62 4.58
N LYS A 103 7.57 19.79 4.18
CA LYS A 103 7.76 21.04 4.91
C LYS A 103 7.11 20.98 6.29
N LEU A 104 5.86 20.52 6.37
CA LEU A 104 5.10 20.46 7.62
C LEU A 104 5.75 19.50 8.63
N LYS A 105 6.30 18.39 8.15
CA LYS A 105 7.01 17.40 8.97
C LYS A 105 8.48 17.76 9.21
N ASN A 106 8.96 18.89 8.70
CA ASN A 106 10.36 19.36 8.79
C ASN A 106 11.38 18.30 8.35
N ILE A 107 11.09 17.60 7.25
CA ILE A 107 11.95 16.52 6.76
C ILE A 107 13.02 17.11 5.83
N THR A 108 14.28 16.94 6.23
CA THR A 108 15.44 17.21 5.36
C THR A 108 15.56 16.14 4.29
N SER A 109 15.89 16.57 3.08
CA SER A 109 15.89 15.72 1.88
C SER A 109 17.07 16.05 0.98
N TYR A 110 17.51 15.05 0.22
CA TYR A 110 18.74 15.10 -0.57
C TYR A 110 18.52 14.51 -1.96
N LEU A 111 19.31 14.93 -2.93
CA LEU A 111 19.36 14.33 -4.26
C LEU A 111 20.69 13.60 -4.43
N VAL A 112 20.65 12.44 -5.08
CA VAL A 112 21.86 11.68 -5.42
C VAL A 112 22.56 12.36 -6.58
N LYS A 113 23.83 12.74 -6.40
CA LYS A 113 24.67 13.40 -7.41
C LYS A 113 25.56 12.42 -8.15
N SER A 114 26.29 11.58 -7.42
CA SER A 114 27.20 10.59 -8.00
C SER A 114 27.34 9.35 -7.12
N VAL A 115 27.79 8.25 -7.73
CA VAL A 115 28.05 6.97 -7.05
C VAL A 115 29.53 6.91 -6.72
N ILE A 116 29.89 6.76 -5.44
CA ILE A 116 31.28 6.69 -4.98
C ILE A 116 31.77 5.24 -5.02
N LYS A 117 30.95 4.30 -4.54
CA LYS A 117 31.25 2.87 -4.62
C LYS A 117 30.39 2.20 -5.69
N PRO A 118 30.99 1.42 -6.61
CA PRO A 118 30.23 0.71 -7.63
C PRO A 118 29.31 -0.34 -6.98
N TYR A 119 28.28 -0.73 -7.74
CA TYR A 119 27.27 -1.71 -7.31
C TYR A 119 27.93 -2.96 -6.71
N PRO A 120 27.46 -3.47 -5.56
CA PRO A 120 28.08 -4.62 -4.90
C PRO A 120 28.03 -5.85 -5.83
N GLU A 121 29.20 -6.34 -6.24
CA GLU A 121 29.31 -7.55 -7.07
C GLU A 121 28.86 -8.77 -6.26
N GLY A 122 27.79 -9.46 -6.71
CA GLY A 122 27.32 -10.70 -6.10
C GLY A 122 25.80 -10.86 -5.99
N THR A 123 25.03 -9.80 -6.25
CA THR A 123 23.57 -9.86 -6.22
C THR A 123 23.02 -10.33 -7.57
N LEU A 124 22.74 -11.64 -7.71
CA LEU A 124 21.94 -12.31 -8.76
C LEU A 124 22.26 -12.11 -10.27
N ASP A 125 23.03 -11.09 -10.66
CA ASP A 125 23.22 -10.70 -12.06
C ASP A 125 24.14 -11.63 -12.87
N LYS A 126 24.74 -12.65 -12.25
CA LYS A 126 25.56 -13.64 -12.96
C LYS A 126 24.75 -14.65 -13.81
N VAL A 127 23.41 -14.59 -13.80
CA VAL A 127 22.57 -15.58 -14.53
C VAL A 127 22.23 -15.18 -15.97
N THR A 128 22.45 -13.94 -16.41
CA THR A 128 22.00 -13.53 -17.76
C THR A 128 23.08 -12.85 -18.59
N GLN A 129 24.17 -13.56 -18.84
CA GLN A 129 24.99 -13.34 -20.03
C GLN A 129 24.59 -14.36 -21.12
N SER A 130 23.36 -14.25 -21.60
CA SER A 130 23.02 -14.63 -22.97
C SER A 130 21.94 -13.68 -23.50
N SER A 131 22.20 -13.21 -24.71
CA SER A 131 21.56 -12.15 -25.49
C SER A 131 20.01 -12.19 -25.55
N PRO A 132 19.36 -11.07 -25.97
CA PRO A 132 17.97 -10.79 -25.70
C PRO A 132 17.05 -11.57 -26.66
N THR A 133 16.07 -12.30 -26.12
CA THR A 133 14.91 -12.74 -26.91
C THR A 133 13.67 -12.78 -26.03
N LYS A 134 12.68 -11.97 -26.45
CA LYS A 134 11.23 -12.07 -26.22
C LYS A 134 10.77 -13.10 -25.19
N MET A 135 9.99 -12.68 -24.19
CA MET A 135 8.78 -13.40 -23.81
C MET A 135 7.77 -12.47 -23.12
N ILE A 136 6.77 -12.04 -23.89
CA ILE A 136 5.39 -12.00 -23.38
C ILE A 136 4.98 -13.47 -23.22
N SER A 137 4.71 -13.91 -22.00
CA SER A 137 3.96 -15.15 -21.78
C SER A 137 3.16 -15.04 -20.49
N ASN A 138 1.85 -14.92 -20.67
CA ASN A 138 0.84 -15.37 -19.71
C ASN A 138 1.23 -16.76 -19.18
N GLY A 139 1.07 -16.95 -17.87
CA GLY A 139 1.32 -18.23 -17.24
C GLY A 139 0.76 -18.24 -15.82
N ASN A 140 -0.52 -18.61 -15.71
CA ASN A 140 -1.14 -19.07 -14.47
C ASN A 140 -0.19 -20.03 -13.73
N LYS A 141 0.30 -19.61 -12.56
CA LYS A 141 0.84 -20.53 -11.55
C LYS A 141 0.08 -20.34 -10.26
N LYS A 142 -0.79 -21.32 -10.00
CA LYS A 142 -1.36 -21.63 -8.69
C LYS A 142 -0.21 -21.79 -7.70
N ASN A 143 -0.09 -20.92 -6.71
CA ASN A 143 0.77 -21.17 -5.56
C ASN A 143 -0.08 -21.66 -4.40
N GLN A 144 0.16 -22.94 -4.11
CA GLN A 144 -0.35 -23.71 -3.01
C GLN A 144 0.26 -23.16 -1.71
N VAL A 145 -0.60 -22.73 -0.80
CA VAL A 145 -0.24 -22.32 0.56
C VAL A 145 0.23 -23.57 1.31
N THR A 146 1.48 -23.56 1.77
CA THR A 146 1.94 -24.46 2.82
C THR A 146 2.22 -23.63 4.06
N ASP A 147 1.38 -23.84 5.08
CA ASP A 147 1.61 -23.40 6.45
C ASP A 147 2.98 -23.86 6.94
N LYS A 148 3.79 -22.93 7.44
CA LYS A 148 4.78 -23.22 8.49
C LYS A 148 5.34 -21.95 9.13
N LYS A 149 4.90 -21.79 10.38
CA LYS A 149 5.69 -21.63 11.61
C LYS A 149 6.43 -20.31 11.80
N GLU A 150 5.93 -19.56 12.79
CA GLU A 150 6.64 -18.53 13.55
C GLU A 150 8.09 -18.93 13.81
N SER A 151 9.01 -18.06 13.37
CA SER A 151 10.38 -18.02 13.87
C SER A 151 10.58 -16.69 14.57
N SER A 152 10.60 -16.75 15.89
CA SER A 152 11.15 -15.74 16.79
C SER A 152 12.58 -15.41 16.38
N VAL A 153 12.85 -14.13 16.14
CA VAL A 153 14.22 -13.59 16.07
C VAL A 153 14.39 -12.69 17.28
N GLU A 154 15.34 -13.08 18.12
CA GLU A 154 15.79 -12.36 19.31
C GLU A 154 16.48 -11.06 18.88
N GLU A 155 16.04 -9.93 19.43
CA GLU A 155 16.71 -8.64 19.31
C GLU A 155 17.75 -8.50 20.43
N ASP A 156 19.00 -8.27 20.05
CA ASP A 156 20.06 -7.85 20.95
C ASP A 156 19.86 -6.37 21.30
N THR A 157 20.02 -6.06 22.59
CA THR A 157 19.60 -4.79 23.20
C THR A 157 20.76 -3.84 23.35
N THR A 158 20.56 -2.54 23.11
CA THR A 158 21.09 -1.45 23.96
C THR A 158 20.46 -0.08 23.65
N ASP A 159 19.67 0.38 24.63
CA ASP A 159 19.51 1.75 25.17
C ASP A 159 18.85 2.90 24.37
N SER A 160 17.55 3.13 24.63
CA SER A 160 17.00 4.43 25.07
C SER A 160 15.51 4.32 25.41
N GLY A 161 15.18 4.21 26.70
CA GLY A 161 13.87 3.85 27.27
C GLY A 161 12.73 4.86 27.16
N HIS A 162 12.60 5.62 26.06
CA HIS A 162 11.45 6.53 25.87
C HIS A 162 10.74 6.44 24.50
N THR A 163 11.24 5.62 23.58
CA THR A 163 10.66 5.41 22.23
C THR A 163 9.79 4.16 22.12
N ILE A 164 9.98 3.17 23.02
CA ILE A 164 9.35 1.84 22.96
C ILE A 164 7.81 1.92 23.08
N SER A 165 7.28 2.81 23.93
CA SER A 165 5.84 2.88 24.18
C SER A 165 5.02 3.39 22.99
N LYS A 166 5.53 4.35 22.21
CA LYS A 166 4.83 4.92 21.06
C LYS A 166 4.81 3.98 19.86
N GLU A 167 5.90 3.25 19.65
CA GLU A 167 6.00 2.27 18.56
C GLU A 167 5.07 1.08 18.79
N GLU A 168 5.02 0.56 20.03
CA GLU A 168 4.09 -0.50 20.41
C GLU A 168 2.63 -0.07 20.34
N GLU A 169 2.32 1.14 20.78
CA GLU A 169 0.97 1.72 20.69
C GLU A 169 0.54 1.89 19.24
N TYR A 170 1.44 2.36 18.37
CA TYR A 170 1.19 2.47 16.94
C TYR A 170 0.98 1.10 16.28
N ARG A 171 1.78 0.09 16.65
CA ARG A 171 1.61 -1.30 16.18
C ARG A 171 0.27 -1.89 16.61
N LYS A 172 -0.15 -1.64 17.85
CA LYS A 172 -1.45 -2.08 18.39
C LYS A 172 -2.61 -1.43 17.64
N GLU A 173 -2.60 -0.11 17.51
CA GLU A 173 -3.62 0.63 16.76
C GLU A 173 -3.70 0.17 15.29
N LEU A 174 -2.54 -0.04 14.65
CA LEU A 174 -2.48 -0.53 13.27
C LEU A 174 -3.06 -1.94 13.15
N SER A 175 -2.68 -2.85 14.05
CA SER A 175 -3.18 -4.23 14.07
C SER A 175 -4.69 -4.30 14.25
N LEU A 176 -5.26 -3.40 15.06
CA LEU A 176 -6.69 -3.32 15.32
C LEU A 176 -7.45 -2.88 14.07
N ARG A 177 -6.95 -1.86 13.34
CA ARG A 177 -7.56 -1.41 12.09
C ARG A 177 -7.57 -2.49 11.02
N LEU A 178 -6.48 -3.25 10.87
CA LEU A 178 -6.43 -4.39 9.94
C LEU A 178 -7.42 -5.47 10.31
N GLN A 179 -7.46 -5.85 11.59
CA GLN A 179 -8.41 -6.85 12.06
C GLN A 179 -9.85 -6.42 11.77
N HIS A 180 -10.16 -5.13 11.99
CA HIS A 180 -11.48 -4.58 11.68
C HIS A 180 -11.82 -4.68 10.18
N GLU A 181 -10.89 -4.31 9.29
CA GLU A 181 -11.10 -4.43 7.83
C GLU A 181 -11.21 -5.89 7.35
N LEU A 182 -10.40 -6.80 7.90
CA LEU A 182 -10.45 -8.22 7.59
C LEU A 182 -11.80 -8.82 8.01
N LEU A 183 -12.27 -8.52 9.23
CA LEU A 183 -13.57 -8.97 9.73
C LEU A 183 -14.75 -8.40 8.92
N ALA A 184 -14.66 -7.16 8.47
CA ALA A 184 -15.68 -6.57 7.60
C ALA A 184 -15.77 -7.32 6.27
N LYS A 185 -14.63 -7.58 5.63
CA LYS A 185 -14.57 -8.35 4.37
C LYS A 185 -14.98 -9.82 4.55
N GLU A 186 -14.66 -10.44 5.68
CA GLU A 186 -15.07 -11.82 5.99
C GLU A 186 -16.60 -11.94 6.00
N LYS A 187 -17.31 -11.00 6.64
CA LYS A 187 -18.78 -10.99 6.71
C LYS A 187 -19.41 -10.98 5.32
N ASP A 188 -18.93 -10.14 4.42
CA ASP A 188 -19.47 -10.03 3.05
C ASP A 188 -19.28 -11.33 2.25
N SER A 189 -18.15 -12.02 2.48
CA SER A 189 -17.83 -13.29 1.83
C SER A 189 -18.70 -14.45 2.31
N VAL A 190 -18.93 -14.49 3.62
CA VAL A 190 -19.76 -15.50 4.28
C VAL A 190 -21.22 -15.30 3.87
N LEU A 191 -21.68 -14.05 3.77
CA LEU A 191 -23.02 -13.72 3.27
C LEU A 191 -23.19 -14.19 1.82
N SER A 192 -22.26 -13.88 0.91
CA SER A 192 -22.41 -14.24 -0.50
C SER A 192 -22.44 -15.76 -0.77
N GLY A 193 -21.79 -16.59 0.05
CA GLY A 193 -21.76 -18.05 -0.14
C GLY A 193 -22.95 -18.80 0.45
N THR A 194 -23.60 -18.21 1.44
CA THR A 194 -24.56 -18.90 2.32
C THR A 194 -26.00 -18.49 2.07
N LEU A 195 -26.24 -17.45 1.26
CA LEU A 195 -27.58 -16.96 0.92
C LEU A 195 -28.20 -17.68 -0.28
N GLN A 196 -29.52 -17.81 -0.27
CA GLN A 196 -30.32 -18.18 -1.43
C GLN A 196 -30.47 -16.96 -2.35
N PRO A 197 -30.27 -17.10 -3.67
CA PRO A 197 -30.14 -15.96 -4.59
C PRO A 197 -31.43 -15.14 -4.77
N LEU A 198 -32.59 -15.73 -4.50
CA LEU A 198 -33.89 -15.08 -4.70
C LEU A 198 -34.49 -14.54 -3.38
N THR A 199 -34.33 -15.29 -2.30
CA THR A 199 -35.01 -15.02 -1.03
C THR A 199 -34.14 -14.29 -0.02
N LEU A 200 -32.84 -14.11 -0.27
CA LEU A 200 -31.85 -13.55 0.68
C LEU A 200 -31.92 -14.23 2.06
N THR A 201 -32.42 -15.45 2.12
CA THR A 201 -32.44 -16.33 3.28
C THR A 201 -31.20 -17.19 3.28
N PHE A 202 -30.65 -17.50 4.46
CA PHE A 202 -29.54 -18.43 4.59
C PHE A 202 -29.98 -19.84 4.20
N LYS A 203 -29.11 -20.58 3.51
CA LYS A 203 -29.31 -22.01 3.18
C LYS A 203 -29.44 -22.87 4.44
N GLU A 204 -28.83 -22.45 5.54
CA GLU A 204 -28.87 -23.12 6.83
C GLU A 204 -29.80 -22.39 7.80
N LYS A 205 -30.86 -23.08 8.24
CA LYS A 205 -31.87 -22.56 9.17
C LYS A 205 -31.32 -22.11 10.53
N GLN A 206 -30.19 -22.68 10.96
CA GLN A 206 -29.53 -22.32 12.22
C GLN A 206 -28.85 -20.95 12.15
N LEU A 207 -28.26 -20.60 11.01
CA LEU A 207 -27.66 -19.29 10.75
C LEU A 207 -28.74 -18.21 10.66
N GLU A 208 -29.87 -18.50 10.02
CA GLU A 208 -31.05 -17.63 9.94
C GLU A 208 -31.54 -17.21 11.34
N THR A 209 -31.63 -18.18 12.26
CA THR A 209 -32.16 -17.95 13.61
C THR A 209 -31.18 -17.11 14.44
N ARG A 210 -29.87 -17.35 14.30
CA ARG A 210 -28.84 -16.51 14.94
C ARG A 210 -28.78 -15.11 14.36
N TYR A 211 -28.98 -14.95 13.06
CA TYR A 211 -29.02 -13.65 12.39
C TYR A 211 -30.23 -12.85 12.83
N HIS A 212 -31.42 -13.48 12.93
CA HIS A 212 -32.62 -12.85 13.45
C HIS A 212 -32.53 -12.40 14.91
N GLN A 213 -31.76 -13.10 15.74
CA GLN A 213 -31.57 -12.75 17.14
C GLN A 213 -30.60 -11.56 17.31
N ARG A 214 -29.87 -11.18 16.26
CA ARG A 214 -29.04 -9.98 16.22
C ARG A 214 -29.92 -8.79 15.87
N SER A 215 -30.16 -7.90 16.83
CA SER A 215 -30.81 -6.62 16.56
C SER A 215 -29.91 -5.76 15.68
N ASP A 216 -30.29 -5.54 14.43
CA ASP A 216 -29.66 -4.53 13.58
C ASP A 216 -29.99 -3.14 14.12
N SER A 217 -28.98 -2.29 14.28
CA SER A 217 -29.13 -0.92 14.79
C SER A 217 -29.81 0.03 13.78
N TYR A 218 -30.19 -0.46 12.60
CA TYR A 218 -30.97 0.26 11.61
C TYR A 218 -32.46 0.13 11.95
N ASN A 219 -32.89 0.89 12.95
CA ASN A 219 -34.29 1.06 13.35
C ASN A 219 -35.15 1.51 12.15
N GLY A 220 -36.45 1.19 12.20
CA GLY A 220 -37.49 1.33 11.15
C GLY A 220 -37.73 2.71 10.50
N LEU A 221 -36.80 3.65 10.58
CA LEU A 221 -36.72 4.89 9.80
C LEU A 221 -36.96 4.70 8.30
N PRO A 222 -36.32 3.75 7.57
CA PRO A 222 -36.56 3.59 6.15
C PRO A 222 -37.97 3.05 5.84
N LEU A 223 -38.53 2.25 6.75
CA LEU A 223 -39.86 1.66 6.62
C LEU A 223 -40.96 2.72 6.85
N MET A 224 -40.74 3.62 7.81
CA MET A 224 -41.58 4.81 8.03
C MET A 224 -41.44 5.83 6.90
N ALA A 225 -40.26 5.99 6.31
CA ALA A 225 -40.07 6.89 5.17
C ALA A 225 -40.85 6.40 3.93
N LEU A 226 -40.92 5.09 3.70
CA LEU A 226 -41.70 4.51 2.62
C LEU A 226 -43.21 4.76 2.79
N SER A 227 -43.74 4.60 4.00
CA SER A 227 -45.16 4.83 4.27
C SER A 227 -45.54 6.31 4.09
N VAL A 228 -44.70 7.23 4.55
CA VAL A 228 -44.88 8.68 4.34
C VAL A 228 -44.84 9.03 2.85
N ALA A 229 -43.88 8.48 2.09
CA ALA A 229 -43.78 8.72 0.66
C ALA A 229 -45.02 8.23 -0.11
N LEU A 230 -45.56 7.06 0.25
CA LEU A 230 -46.79 6.53 -0.37
C LEU A 230 -48.02 7.41 -0.08
N VAL A 231 -48.17 7.92 1.14
CA VAL A 231 -49.27 8.83 1.50
C VAL A 231 -49.18 10.14 0.70
N VAL A 232 -47.98 10.69 0.53
CA VAL A 232 -47.77 11.91 -0.28
C VAL A 232 -48.09 11.66 -1.76
N ILE A 233 -47.70 10.52 -2.31
CA ILE A 233 -47.98 10.15 -3.70
C ILE A 233 -49.49 9.93 -3.93
N LEU A 234 -50.18 9.27 -2.99
CA LEU A 234 -51.63 9.07 -3.04
C LEU A 234 -52.39 10.40 -2.93
N GLY A 235 -51.99 11.28 -2.02
CA GLY A 235 -52.57 12.62 -1.89
C GLY A 235 -52.38 13.47 -3.13
N ALA A 236 -51.19 13.45 -3.73
CA ALA A 236 -50.91 14.14 -4.98
C ALA A 236 -51.78 13.60 -6.14
N LYS A 237 -51.96 12.27 -6.24
CA LYS A 237 -52.86 11.68 -7.25
C LYS A 237 -54.32 12.05 -7.04
N LEU A 238 -54.78 12.16 -5.79
CA LEU A 238 -56.16 12.57 -5.47
C LEU A 238 -56.42 14.06 -5.79
N CYS A 239 -55.41 14.92 -5.65
CA CYS A 239 -55.53 16.35 -5.99
C CYS A 239 -55.45 16.63 -7.50
N ILE A 240 -54.87 15.71 -8.29
CA ILE A 240 -54.65 15.90 -9.73
C ILE A 240 -55.78 15.28 -10.59
N LEU A 241 -56.60 14.37 -10.04
CA LEU A 241 -57.84 13.90 -10.67
C LEU A 241 -59.07 14.46 -9.94
N PRO A 242 -59.77 15.48 -10.48
CA PRO A 242 -61.19 15.68 -10.20
C PRO A 242 -62.06 14.64 -10.95
#